data_AF-A0A9C9BW40-F1
#
_entry.id   AF-A0A9C9BW40-F1
#
_cell.length_a   1.000
_cell.length_b   1.000
_cell.length_c   1.000
_cell.angle_alpha   90.00
_cell.angle_beta   90.00
_cell.angle_gamma   90.00
#
_symmetry.space_group_name_H-M   'P 1'
#
loop_
_entity.id
_entity.type
_entity.pdbx_description
1 polymer ?
#
loop_
_entity_poly.entity_id
_entity_poly.type
_entity_poly.pdbx_seq_one_letter_code
_entity_poly.pdbx_strand_id
1 'polypeptide(L)'
;MRFIDKEGFIITGPPGTRGDATAAEGYVNQYNFANEEAGKDAGWVPYHLGDEKPYNCGVCHTTGYNPEGHQDDLPGMIGTWAFPGIQCEECHGPGSLHAENPYGVRVRVETSSELCGECHLRGDPADINAKGGFEQHHEQYEDLLNSKHFAISCITCHDPHASAIYADPQINPNKSIRQTCDTCHWQNVQQRVQKHVESSDVTCVSCHMPPMGKSAWGNADLLTGDVHSHQFSINTDPNAPQFTEDGESVMPYLTLQYACQHCHNGVTYSAQDLETLGAAAQDYHSAPPPPEEESAP
;
A
#
# COMPACT_ATOMS: atom_id res chain seq x y z
N MET A 1 -2.92 -16.37 -3.25
CA MET A 1 -1.83 -17.38 -3.17
C MET A 1 -1.50 -17.87 -4.57
N ARG A 2 -0.20 -18.02 -4.90
CA ARG A 2 0.29 -18.51 -6.19
C ARG A 2 0.94 -19.89 -5.99
N PHE A 3 0.87 -20.74 -7.00
CA PHE A 3 1.41 -22.10 -6.94
C PHE A 3 2.61 -22.23 -7.88
N ILE A 4 3.58 -23.03 -7.45
CA ILE A 4 4.84 -23.25 -8.18
C ILE A 4 4.86 -24.68 -8.70
N ASP A 5 5.32 -24.88 -9.93
CA ASP A 5 5.50 -26.19 -10.53
C ASP A 5 6.79 -26.88 -10.03
N LYS A 6 7.03 -28.10 -10.53
CA LYS A 6 8.20 -28.90 -10.12
C LYS A 6 9.53 -28.41 -10.67
N GLU A 7 9.53 -27.38 -11.52
CA GLU A 7 10.71 -26.77 -12.11
C GLU A 7 10.94 -25.36 -11.56
N GLY A 8 10.11 -24.89 -10.62
CA GLY A 8 10.26 -23.59 -9.97
C GLY A 8 9.50 -22.43 -10.63
N PHE A 9 8.66 -22.69 -11.64
CA PHE A 9 7.90 -21.63 -12.31
C PHE A 9 6.52 -21.47 -11.66
N ILE A 10 6.00 -20.24 -11.66
CA ILE A 10 4.62 -19.97 -11.28
C ILE A 10 3.70 -20.68 -12.28
N ILE A 11 2.74 -21.45 -11.77
CA ILE A 11 1.75 -22.16 -12.59
C ILE A 11 0.81 -21.13 -13.20
N THR A 12 0.90 -20.96 -14.51
CA THR A 12 0.14 -20.00 -15.33
C THR A 12 -0.89 -20.65 -16.25
N GLY A 13 -0.96 -21.98 -16.27
CA GLY A 13 -1.88 -22.74 -17.11
C GLY A 13 -2.01 -24.19 -16.64
N PRO A 14 -2.85 -25.00 -17.30
CA PRO A 14 -2.91 -26.44 -17.08
C PRO A 14 -1.54 -27.15 -17.22
N PRO A 15 -1.38 -28.36 -16.65
CA PRO A 15 -0.14 -29.11 -16.79
C PRO A 15 0.27 -29.30 -18.25
N GLY A 16 1.52 -28.93 -18.59
CA GLY A 16 2.07 -29.07 -19.93
C GLY A 16 1.80 -27.92 -20.89
N THR A 17 1.18 -26.82 -20.45
CA THR A 17 0.84 -25.66 -21.30
C THR A 17 1.69 -24.42 -21.01
N ARG A 18 2.82 -24.57 -20.30
CA ARG A 18 3.73 -23.44 -19.98
C ARG A 18 4.28 -22.86 -21.29
N GLY A 19 4.19 -21.55 -21.45
CA GLY A 19 4.54 -20.85 -22.69
C GLY A 19 3.42 -20.81 -23.74
N ASP A 20 2.23 -21.36 -23.46
CA ASP A 20 1.08 -21.36 -24.37
C ASP A 20 -0.14 -20.67 -23.74
N ALA A 21 -0.31 -19.38 -24.05
CA ALA A 21 -1.43 -18.56 -23.59
C ALA A 21 -2.79 -19.05 -24.11
N THR A 22 -2.83 -19.67 -25.30
CA THR A 22 -4.09 -20.15 -25.89
C THR A 22 -4.58 -21.37 -25.12
N ALA A 23 -3.67 -22.28 -24.79
CA ALA A 23 -3.98 -23.47 -23.99
C ALA A 23 -4.32 -23.14 -22.52
N ALA A 24 -3.98 -21.95 -22.04
CA ALA A 24 -4.30 -21.46 -20.69
C ALA A 24 -5.57 -20.62 -20.60
N GLU A 25 -6.31 -20.43 -21.71
CA GLU A 25 -7.52 -19.61 -21.74
C GLU A 25 -8.57 -20.09 -20.72
N GLY A 26 -9.11 -19.16 -19.93
CA GLY A 26 -10.09 -19.45 -18.89
C GLY A 26 -9.52 -20.14 -17.63
N TYR A 27 -8.21 -20.41 -17.58
CA TYR A 27 -7.58 -20.94 -16.38
C TYR A 27 -7.56 -19.89 -15.26
N VAL A 28 -7.60 -20.35 -14.01
CA VAL A 28 -7.53 -19.51 -12.83
C VAL A 28 -6.49 -20.09 -11.88
N ASN A 29 -5.56 -19.24 -11.44
CA ASN A 29 -4.33 -19.68 -10.77
C ASN A 29 -3.90 -18.77 -9.63
N GLN A 30 -4.66 -17.71 -9.36
CA GLN A 30 -4.52 -16.87 -8.18
C GLN A 30 -5.83 -16.86 -7.40
N TYR A 31 -5.76 -17.17 -6.10
CA TYR A 31 -6.87 -16.93 -5.19
C TYR A 31 -6.72 -15.59 -4.48
N ASN A 32 -7.73 -14.74 -4.61
CA ASN A 32 -7.86 -13.46 -3.93
C ASN A 32 -8.86 -13.59 -2.78
N PHE A 33 -8.53 -13.01 -1.62
CA PHE A 33 -9.47 -12.90 -0.49
C PHE A 33 -10.54 -11.85 -0.76
N ALA A 34 -11.66 -11.90 -0.05
CA ALA A 34 -12.71 -10.89 -0.19
C ALA A 34 -12.19 -9.50 0.22
N ASN A 35 -12.65 -8.47 -0.47
CA ASN A 35 -12.46 -7.07 -0.09
C ASN A 35 -13.82 -6.39 -0.14
N GLU A 36 -14.37 -6.09 1.04
CA GLU A 36 -15.70 -5.48 1.18
C GLU A 36 -15.74 -4.05 0.65
N GLU A 37 -14.66 -3.27 0.85
CA GLU A 37 -14.57 -1.87 0.42
C GLU A 37 -14.60 -1.76 -1.11
N ALA A 38 -13.90 -2.65 -1.81
CA ALA A 38 -13.92 -2.75 -3.26
C ALA A 38 -15.17 -3.49 -3.81
N GLY A 39 -16.03 -4.03 -2.94
CA GLY A 39 -17.20 -4.83 -3.31
C GLY A 39 -16.83 -6.12 -4.06
N LYS A 40 -15.77 -6.81 -3.64
CA LYS A 40 -15.25 -8.02 -4.28
C LYS A 40 -15.32 -9.22 -3.34
N ASP A 41 -16.03 -10.26 -3.78
CA ASP A 41 -16.01 -11.56 -3.10
C ASP A 41 -14.65 -12.26 -3.25
N ALA A 42 -14.37 -13.19 -2.33
CA ALA A 42 -13.20 -14.06 -2.46
C ALA A 42 -13.38 -14.98 -3.67
N GLY A 43 -12.31 -15.19 -4.44
CA GLY A 43 -12.43 -15.97 -5.67
C GLY A 43 -11.12 -16.24 -6.38
N TRP A 44 -11.19 -17.21 -7.29
CA TRP A 44 -10.11 -17.55 -8.20
C TRP A 44 -10.13 -16.64 -9.43
N VAL A 45 -8.97 -16.10 -9.79
CA VAL A 45 -8.78 -15.24 -10.96
C VAL A 45 -7.62 -15.70 -11.83
N PRO A 46 -7.64 -15.34 -13.12
CA PRO A 46 -6.48 -15.46 -14.00
C PRO A 46 -5.31 -14.59 -13.57
N TYR A 47 -4.10 -15.10 -13.72
CA TYR A 47 -2.84 -14.38 -13.49
C TYR A 47 -1.79 -14.86 -14.49
N HIS A 48 -1.34 -13.98 -15.39
CA HIS A 48 -0.29 -14.28 -16.38
C HIS A 48 -0.50 -15.55 -17.20
N LEU A 49 -1.71 -15.74 -17.76
CA LEU A 49 -2.09 -16.99 -18.42
C LEU A 49 -1.12 -17.45 -19.50
N GLY A 50 -0.61 -18.67 -19.35
CA GLY A 50 0.35 -19.32 -20.26
C GLY A 50 1.74 -18.70 -20.30
N ASP A 51 2.02 -17.64 -19.56
CA ASP A 51 3.37 -17.08 -19.48
C ASP A 51 4.33 -18.08 -18.84
N GLU A 52 5.56 -18.17 -19.35
CA GLU A 52 6.65 -18.76 -18.59
C GLU A 52 7.07 -17.73 -17.51
N LYS A 53 6.65 -17.96 -16.27
CA LYS A 53 6.91 -17.04 -15.14
C LYS A 53 7.84 -17.66 -14.12
N PRO A 54 9.15 -17.32 -14.17
CA PRO A 54 10.05 -17.64 -13.08
C PRO A 54 9.56 -17.03 -11.77
N TYR A 55 9.78 -17.73 -10.66
CA TYR A 55 9.60 -17.21 -9.32
C TYR A 55 10.78 -16.31 -8.96
N ASN A 56 10.57 -15.00 -9.05
CA ASN A 56 11.52 -13.98 -8.61
C ASN A 56 11.09 -13.28 -7.32
N CYS A 57 10.12 -13.84 -6.59
CA CYS A 57 9.57 -13.22 -5.40
C CYS A 57 10.48 -13.36 -4.16
N GLY A 58 11.59 -14.10 -4.29
CA GLY A 58 12.56 -14.33 -3.21
C GLY A 58 13.13 -13.03 -2.64
N VAL A 59 13.39 -12.03 -3.51
CA VAL A 59 13.96 -10.72 -3.15
C VAL A 59 13.23 -10.07 -1.97
N CYS A 60 11.89 -10.17 -1.92
CA CYS A 60 11.07 -9.49 -0.91
C CYS A 60 10.36 -10.42 0.08
N HIS A 61 10.49 -11.75 -0.09
CA HIS A 61 9.71 -12.73 0.69
C HIS A 61 10.58 -13.80 1.35
N THR A 62 11.90 -13.59 1.43
CA THR A 62 12.85 -14.53 2.03
C THR A 62 13.90 -13.78 2.83
N THR A 63 14.68 -14.50 3.64
CA THR A 63 15.79 -13.91 4.40
C THR A 63 17.13 -14.41 3.90
N GLY A 64 18.07 -13.48 3.74
CA GLY A 64 19.41 -13.79 3.25
C GLY A 64 19.39 -14.19 1.78
N TYR A 65 18.61 -13.46 0.97
CA TYR A 65 18.48 -13.69 -0.46
C TYR A 65 19.82 -13.43 -1.18
N ASN A 66 20.14 -14.31 -2.13
CA ASN A 66 21.23 -14.15 -3.07
C ASN A 66 20.66 -14.24 -4.50
N PRO A 67 20.88 -13.24 -5.36
CA PRO A 67 20.37 -13.26 -6.74
C PRO A 67 21.02 -14.35 -7.61
N GLU A 68 22.14 -14.93 -7.19
CA GLU A 68 22.83 -16.00 -7.91
C GLU A 68 22.21 -17.38 -7.62
N GLY A 69 22.20 -18.20 -8.67
CA GLY A 69 21.76 -19.58 -8.61
C GLY A 69 20.25 -19.76 -8.60
N HIS A 70 19.85 -20.96 -8.18
CA HIS A 70 18.47 -21.42 -8.20
C HIS A 70 18.19 -22.25 -6.96
N GLN A 71 17.23 -21.82 -6.14
CA GLN A 71 16.84 -22.55 -4.94
C GLN A 71 16.44 -23.99 -5.31
N ASP A 72 17.00 -24.96 -4.59
CA ASP A 72 16.76 -26.40 -4.78
C ASP A 72 17.09 -26.91 -6.20
N ASP A 73 18.01 -26.23 -6.91
CA ASP A 73 18.39 -26.50 -8.30
C ASP A 73 17.21 -26.40 -9.29
N LEU A 74 16.17 -25.65 -8.94
CA LEU A 74 14.97 -25.46 -9.76
C LEU A 74 15.13 -24.25 -10.70
N PRO A 75 15.21 -24.43 -12.03
CA PRO A 75 15.53 -23.35 -12.96
C PRO A 75 14.57 -22.14 -12.93
N GLY A 76 13.32 -22.36 -12.54
CA GLY A 76 12.33 -21.30 -12.39
C GLY A 76 12.45 -20.50 -11.10
N MET A 77 13.14 -21.00 -10.06
CA MET A 77 13.37 -20.27 -8.81
C MET A 77 14.58 -19.36 -8.99
N ILE A 78 14.37 -18.05 -9.10
CA ILE A 78 15.46 -17.10 -9.30
C ILE A 78 16.10 -16.77 -7.95
N GLY A 79 17.40 -17.02 -7.84
CA GLY A 79 18.18 -16.82 -6.62
C GLY A 79 18.04 -17.96 -5.62
N THR A 80 18.73 -17.79 -4.49
CA THR A 80 18.75 -18.70 -3.33
C THR A 80 18.53 -17.90 -2.05
N TRP A 81 18.14 -18.55 -0.96
CA TRP A 81 17.98 -17.88 0.33
C TRP A 81 18.26 -18.82 1.51
N ALA A 82 18.56 -18.23 2.67
CA ALA A 82 18.81 -19.00 3.89
C ALA A 82 17.51 -19.48 4.54
N PHE A 83 16.48 -18.61 4.58
CA PHE A 83 15.21 -18.92 5.25
C PHE A 83 14.00 -18.40 4.47
N PRO A 84 12.87 -19.12 4.50
CA PRO A 84 11.62 -18.59 3.96
C PRO A 84 11.06 -17.46 4.85
N GLY A 85 10.38 -16.50 4.21
CA GLY A 85 9.81 -15.35 4.89
C GLY A 85 10.84 -14.32 5.34
N ILE A 86 10.35 -13.16 5.76
CA ILE A 86 11.16 -12.08 6.34
C ILE A 86 11.37 -12.39 7.84
N GLN A 87 12.62 -12.69 8.20
CA GLN A 87 13.07 -12.99 9.55
C GLN A 87 13.90 -11.83 10.10
N CYS A 88 14.33 -11.95 11.36
CA CYS A 88 15.08 -10.90 12.07
C CYS A 88 16.28 -10.37 11.26
N GLU A 89 17.05 -11.27 10.66
CA GLU A 89 18.31 -10.94 10.00
C GLU A 89 18.15 -10.22 8.66
N GLU A 90 16.94 -10.16 8.10
CA GLU A 90 16.70 -9.39 6.89
C GLU A 90 16.83 -7.89 7.18
N CYS A 91 16.24 -7.43 8.27
CA CYS A 91 16.33 -6.02 8.69
C CYS A 91 17.54 -5.74 9.58
N HIS A 92 17.92 -6.71 10.41
CA HIS A 92 18.96 -6.53 11.42
C HIS A 92 20.34 -7.04 11.00
N GLY A 93 20.46 -7.66 9.82
CA GLY A 93 21.67 -8.33 9.36
C GLY A 93 22.03 -9.60 10.18
N PRO A 94 23.14 -10.27 9.82
CA PRO A 94 23.55 -11.50 10.49
C PRO A 94 23.79 -11.31 11.99
N GLY A 95 23.10 -12.11 12.81
CA GLY A 95 23.07 -12.00 14.26
C GLY A 95 24.07 -12.89 15.00
N SER A 96 24.94 -13.63 14.30
CA SER A 96 25.83 -14.64 14.91
C SER A 96 26.71 -14.08 16.04
N LEU A 97 27.33 -12.92 15.84
CA LEU A 97 28.15 -12.26 16.87
C LEU A 97 27.33 -11.79 18.07
N HIS A 98 26.09 -11.34 17.84
CA HIS A 98 25.17 -11.01 18.92
C HIS A 98 24.76 -12.26 19.70
N ALA A 99 24.48 -13.37 19.02
CA ALA A 99 24.12 -14.64 19.66
C ALA A 99 25.25 -15.18 20.56
N GLU A 100 26.52 -15.02 20.14
CA GLU A 100 27.69 -15.43 20.92
C GLU A 100 27.99 -14.50 22.11
N ASN A 101 27.73 -13.20 21.97
CA ASN A 101 27.99 -12.21 23.01
C ASN A 101 26.90 -11.13 23.08
N PRO A 102 25.71 -11.43 23.60
CA PRO A 102 24.54 -10.53 23.50
C PRO A 102 24.69 -9.26 24.34
N TYR A 103 25.55 -9.29 25.36
CA TYR A 103 25.83 -8.12 26.20
C TYR A 103 26.93 -7.22 25.64
N GLY A 104 27.85 -7.77 24.82
CA GLY A 104 28.98 -7.03 24.25
C GLY A 104 28.80 -6.62 22.80
N VAL A 105 27.93 -7.31 22.05
CA VAL A 105 27.61 -7.01 20.65
C VAL A 105 26.11 -6.76 20.58
N ARG A 106 25.70 -5.57 20.11
CA ARG A 106 24.28 -5.27 19.87
C ARG A 106 23.90 -5.66 18.45
N VAL A 107 22.65 -6.07 18.27
CA VAL A 107 22.04 -6.22 16.95
C VAL A 107 22.05 -4.86 16.24
N ARG A 108 22.32 -4.84 14.93
CA ARG A 108 22.24 -3.63 14.12
C ARG A 108 20.79 -3.15 14.11
N VAL A 109 20.58 -1.85 14.26
CA VAL A 109 19.27 -1.23 14.05
C VAL A 109 19.45 -0.16 12.99
N GLU A 110 18.79 -0.35 11.85
CA GLU A 110 18.64 0.66 10.82
C GLU A 110 17.23 1.22 10.91
N THR A 111 17.11 2.55 10.83
CA THR A 111 15.85 3.27 11.06
C THR A 111 15.39 4.06 9.86
N SER A 112 16.22 4.10 8.82
CA SER A 112 15.94 4.80 7.58
C SER A 112 14.86 4.08 6.77
N SER A 113 14.10 4.82 5.97
CA SER A 113 13.03 4.25 5.13
C SER A 113 13.58 3.39 4.00
N GLU A 114 14.84 3.60 3.60
CA GLU A 114 15.53 2.86 2.55
C GLU A 114 15.52 1.36 2.83
N LEU A 115 15.67 0.94 4.09
CA LEU A 115 15.59 -0.48 4.45
C LEU A 115 14.22 -1.07 4.11
N CYS A 116 13.14 -0.33 4.35
CA CYS A 116 11.79 -0.77 3.99
C CYS A 116 11.61 -0.79 2.46
N GLY A 117 12.25 0.17 1.77
CA GLY A 117 12.32 0.27 0.32
C GLY A 117 13.13 -0.83 -0.37
N GLU A 118 13.78 -1.75 0.36
CA GLU A 118 14.34 -2.97 -0.26
C GLU A 118 13.23 -3.90 -0.77
N CYS A 119 12.03 -3.81 -0.19
CA CYS A 119 10.87 -4.63 -0.52
C CYS A 119 9.63 -3.83 -0.93
N HIS A 120 9.37 -2.70 -0.27
CA HIS A 120 8.25 -1.81 -0.53
C HIS A 120 8.61 -0.77 -1.58
N LEU A 121 9.22 -1.25 -2.66
CA LEU A 121 9.65 -0.50 -3.85
C LEU A 121 9.41 -1.36 -5.09
N ARG A 122 9.07 -0.75 -6.21
CA ARG A 122 9.02 -1.42 -7.52
C ARG A 122 10.16 -1.05 -8.46
N GLY A 123 10.65 0.18 -8.38
CA GLY A 123 11.52 0.73 -9.43
C GLY A 123 12.33 1.94 -8.99
N ASP A 124 12.32 2.99 -9.80
CA ASP A 124 12.97 4.25 -9.45
C ASP A 124 12.20 4.91 -8.30
N PRO A 125 12.84 5.22 -7.16
CA PRO A 125 12.17 5.89 -6.04
C PRO A 125 11.51 7.23 -6.38
N ALA A 126 11.91 7.87 -7.49
CA ALA A 126 11.30 9.11 -7.96
C ALA A 126 9.96 8.90 -8.69
N ASP A 127 9.64 7.68 -9.10
CA ASP A 127 8.47 7.36 -9.93
C ASP A 127 7.53 6.40 -9.20
N ILE A 128 6.29 6.84 -8.97
CA ILE A 128 5.25 6.03 -8.35
C ILE A 128 4.48 5.33 -9.47
N ASN A 129 4.59 4.01 -9.61
CA ASN A 129 4.01 3.35 -10.79
C ASN A 129 2.50 3.17 -10.68
N ALA A 130 1.80 3.37 -11.79
CA ALA A 130 0.38 3.15 -11.94
C ALA A 130 0.08 2.12 -13.02
N LYS A 131 -1.08 1.46 -12.90
CA LYS A 131 -1.64 0.64 -13.96
C LYS A 131 -3.14 0.46 -13.79
N GLY A 132 -3.89 0.74 -14.86
CA GLY A 132 -5.33 0.49 -14.89
C GLY A 132 -6.13 1.36 -13.91
N GLY A 133 -5.70 2.61 -13.72
CA GLY A 133 -6.35 3.57 -12.82
C GLY A 133 -6.09 3.33 -11.34
N PHE A 134 -4.99 2.65 -11.00
CA PHE A 134 -4.56 2.44 -9.62
C PHE A 134 -3.05 2.54 -9.52
N GLU A 135 -2.57 2.98 -8.37
CA GLU A 135 -1.18 2.79 -7.96
C GLU A 135 -0.89 1.28 -7.90
N GLN A 136 0.31 0.86 -8.30
CA GLN A 136 0.70 -0.53 -8.21
C GLN A 136 1.05 -0.91 -6.77
N HIS A 137 1.06 -2.22 -6.48
CA HIS A 137 1.50 -2.68 -5.17
C HIS A 137 3.01 -2.47 -4.96
N HIS A 138 3.40 -2.28 -3.70
CA HIS A 138 4.78 -2.05 -3.23
C HIS A 138 5.34 -0.66 -3.58
N GLU A 139 4.51 0.37 -3.52
CA GLU A 139 4.90 1.75 -3.83
C GLU A 139 4.99 2.62 -2.55
N GLN A 140 4.87 2.03 -1.36
CA GLN A 140 4.79 2.80 -0.10
C GLN A 140 6.05 3.62 0.18
N TYR A 141 7.22 3.16 -0.26
CA TYR A 141 8.46 3.92 -0.11
C TYR A 141 8.48 5.11 -1.07
N GLU A 142 8.14 4.89 -2.34
CA GLU A 142 8.03 5.93 -3.38
C GLU A 142 7.02 7.01 -2.98
N ASP A 143 5.85 6.59 -2.50
CA ASP A 143 4.81 7.48 -1.99
C ASP A 143 5.32 8.38 -0.85
N LEU A 144 5.95 7.78 0.16
CA LEU A 144 6.48 8.53 1.30
C LEU A 144 7.57 9.50 0.87
N LEU A 145 8.50 9.04 0.02
CA LEU A 145 9.64 9.82 -0.48
C LEU A 145 9.20 11.03 -1.31
N ASN A 146 8.13 10.89 -2.09
CA ASN A 146 7.59 11.96 -2.91
C ASN A 146 6.55 12.84 -2.16
N SER A 147 6.24 12.50 -0.91
CA SER A 147 5.32 13.26 -0.06
C SER A 147 6.01 14.35 0.77
N LYS A 148 5.21 15.15 1.49
CA LYS A 148 5.73 16.09 2.51
C LYS A 148 6.28 15.39 3.75
N HIS A 149 6.07 14.09 3.91
CA HIS A 149 6.60 13.28 5.01
C HIS A 149 7.91 12.56 4.66
N PHE A 150 8.54 12.88 3.52
CA PHE A 150 9.82 12.28 3.11
C PHE A 150 10.94 12.34 4.17
N ALA A 151 10.89 13.32 5.10
CA ALA A 151 11.89 13.51 6.13
C ALA A 151 11.67 12.66 7.39
N ILE A 152 10.55 11.95 7.51
CA ILE A 152 10.30 10.98 8.58
C ILE A 152 10.41 9.56 8.02
N SER A 153 10.64 8.57 8.89
CA SER A 153 10.74 7.18 8.45
C SER A 153 9.48 6.35 8.69
N CYS A 154 9.36 5.23 7.98
CA CYS A 154 8.24 4.28 8.12
C CYS A 154 7.97 3.92 9.58
N ILE A 155 9.03 3.72 10.37
CA ILE A 155 8.93 3.32 11.78
C ILE A 155 8.50 4.45 12.73
N THR A 156 8.38 5.69 12.21
CA THR A 156 7.73 6.80 12.93
C THR A 156 6.28 6.44 13.20
N CYS A 157 5.58 5.89 12.19
CA CYS A 157 4.17 5.53 12.27
C CYS A 157 3.95 4.05 12.58
N HIS A 158 4.82 3.17 12.08
CA HIS A 158 4.65 1.72 12.16
C HIS A 158 5.61 1.04 13.13
N ASP A 159 5.14 -0.05 13.74
CA ASP A 159 5.94 -1.04 14.45
C ASP A 159 6.37 -2.15 13.51
N PRO A 160 7.67 -2.23 13.15
CA PRO A 160 8.15 -3.25 12.23
C PRO A 160 8.06 -4.68 12.78
N HIS A 161 7.86 -4.86 14.10
CA HIS A 161 7.70 -6.18 14.71
C HIS A 161 6.24 -6.65 14.77
N ALA A 162 5.27 -5.76 14.51
CA ALA A 162 3.85 -6.07 14.54
C ALA A 162 3.29 -6.13 13.12
N SER A 163 2.30 -6.99 12.90
CA SER A 163 1.66 -7.07 11.58
C SER A 163 0.84 -5.81 11.28
N ALA A 164 0.94 -5.27 10.07
CA ALA A 164 0.05 -4.21 9.60
C ALA A 164 -1.36 -4.73 9.23
N ILE A 165 -1.54 -6.05 9.14
CA ILE A 165 -2.79 -6.67 8.64
C ILE A 165 -3.49 -7.42 9.77
N TYR A 166 -2.76 -8.27 10.49
CA TYR A 166 -3.33 -9.14 11.52
C TYR A 166 -3.42 -8.42 12.85
N ALA A 167 -4.63 -7.99 13.22
CA ALA A 167 -4.96 -7.51 14.55
C ALA A 167 -5.53 -8.65 15.39
N ASP A 168 -4.68 -9.30 16.18
CA ASP A 168 -5.19 -9.90 17.41
C ASP A 168 -5.46 -8.74 18.39
N PRO A 169 -6.69 -8.51 18.88
CA PRO A 169 -6.99 -7.34 19.71
C PRO A 169 -6.24 -7.30 21.04
N GLN A 170 -5.72 -8.43 21.52
CA GLN A 170 -4.93 -8.50 22.75
C GLN A 170 -3.44 -8.26 22.49
N ILE A 171 -2.92 -8.67 21.33
CA ILE A 171 -1.49 -8.66 21.02
C ILE A 171 -1.09 -7.50 20.10
N ASN A 172 -1.93 -7.18 19.12
CA ASN A 172 -1.69 -6.14 18.11
C ASN A 172 -2.99 -5.33 17.85
N PRO A 173 -3.52 -4.63 18.87
CA PRO A 173 -4.78 -3.91 18.76
C PRO A 173 -4.76 -2.81 17.68
N ASN A 174 -3.57 -2.27 17.37
CA ASN A 174 -3.42 -1.11 16.49
C ASN A 174 -2.86 -1.45 15.11
N LYS A 175 -2.73 -2.73 14.73
CA LYS A 175 -2.21 -3.15 13.41
C LYS A 175 -0.88 -2.47 13.06
N SER A 176 0.13 -2.61 13.92
CA SER A 176 1.43 -1.95 13.76
C SER A 176 1.41 -0.42 13.94
N ILE A 177 0.28 0.28 13.99
CA ILE A 177 0.27 1.73 14.21
C ILE A 177 0.71 2.06 15.64
N ARG A 178 1.81 2.81 15.75
CA ARG A 178 2.34 3.33 17.02
C ARG A 178 2.21 4.84 17.17
N GLN A 179 2.05 5.56 16.05
CA GLN A 179 1.90 7.01 16.04
C GLN A 179 0.74 7.40 15.13
N THR A 180 -0.21 8.16 15.68
CA THR A 180 -1.37 8.68 14.96
C THR A 180 -1.12 10.10 14.47
N CYS A 181 -1.83 10.50 13.41
CA CYS A 181 -1.64 11.79 12.72
C CYS A 181 -1.82 12.99 13.66
N ASP A 182 -2.79 12.90 14.57
CA ASP A 182 -3.18 13.94 15.52
C ASP A 182 -2.10 14.31 16.54
N THR A 183 -1.10 13.45 16.77
CA THR A 183 0.00 13.80 17.67
C THR A 183 0.91 14.89 17.09
N CYS A 184 1.01 14.97 15.76
CA CYS A 184 1.73 16.04 15.07
C CYS A 184 0.77 17.09 14.49
N HIS A 185 -0.36 16.65 13.92
CA HIS A 185 -1.37 17.47 13.25
C HIS A 185 -2.55 17.79 14.16
N TRP A 186 -2.28 18.12 15.43
CA TRP A 186 -3.31 18.35 16.46
C TRP A 186 -4.26 19.51 16.12
N GLN A 187 -3.79 20.52 15.38
CA GLN A 187 -4.62 21.65 14.93
C GLN A 187 -5.72 21.19 13.97
N ASN A 188 -5.40 20.25 13.07
CA ASN A 188 -6.33 19.71 12.06
C ASN A 188 -7.41 18.83 12.69
N VAL A 189 -7.22 18.35 13.93
CA VAL A 189 -8.23 17.61 14.69
C VAL A 189 -9.41 18.50 15.06
N GLN A 190 -9.13 19.77 15.37
CA GLN A 190 -10.14 20.72 15.83
C GLN A 190 -10.96 21.33 14.69
N GLN A 191 -10.57 21.06 13.44
CA GLN A 191 -11.05 21.74 12.24
C GLN A 191 -11.47 20.68 11.22
N ARG A 192 -12.63 20.07 11.45
CA ARG A 192 -13.20 19.01 10.62
C ARG A 192 -14.69 19.27 10.40
N VAL A 193 -15.19 18.84 9.25
CA VAL A 193 -16.64 18.83 9.00
C VAL A 193 -17.31 17.93 10.03
N GLN A 194 -18.24 18.51 10.80
CA GLN A 194 -18.92 17.85 11.92
C GLN A 194 -19.51 16.48 11.54
N LYS A 195 -20.08 16.35 10.33
CA LYS A 195 -20.62 15.07 9.84
C LYS A 195 -19.58 13.95 9.71
N HIS A 196 -18.33 14.29 9.38
CA HIS A 196 -17.23 13.32 9.34
C HIS A 196 -16.66 13.04 10.73
N VAL A 197 -16.83 13.95 11.69
CA VAL A 197 -16.45 13.74 13.10
C VAL A 197 -17.46 12.86 13.83
N GLU A 198 -18.74 13.01 13.52
CA GLU A 198 -19.83 12.23 14.11
C GLU A 198 -19.88 10.79 13.60
N SER A 199 -19.34 10.54 12.40
CA SER A 199 -19.10 9.20 11.90
C SER A 199 -17.83 8.64 12.55
N SER A 200 -17.96 7.57 13.32
CA SER A 200 -16.79 6.82 13.83
C SER A 200 -15.93 6.22 12.73
N ASP A 201 -16.46 6.17 11.50
CA ASP A 201 -15.90 5.39 10.39
C ASP A 201 -15.01 6.25 9.46
N VAL A 202 -15.05 7.59 9.60
CA VAL A 202 -14.21 8.50 8.81
C VAL A 202 -13.04 9.00 9.65
N THR A 203 -11.84 8.57 9.29
CA THR A 203 -10.59 8.94 9.97
C THR A 203 -9.68 9.75 9.05
N CYS A 204 -8.54 10.22 9.56
CA CYS A 204 -7.54 10.90 8.73
C CYS A 204 -7.13 10.05 7.51
N VAL A 205 -6.94 8.74 7.73
CA VAL A 205 -6.52 7.76 6.73
C VAL A 205 -7.55 7.62 5.62
N SER A 206 -8.84 7.80 5.92
CA SER A 206 -9.93 7.66 4.94
C SER A 206 -9.77 8.59 3.74
N CYS A 207 -9.32 9.83 3.95
CA CYS A 207 -9.10 10.80 2.86
C CYS A 207 -7.63 10.98 2.51
N HIS A 208 -6.73 10.89 3.49
CA HIS A 208 -5.32 11.20 3.33
C HIS A 208 -4.45 9.97 3.11
N MET A 209 -5.01 8.76 3.08
CA MET A 209 -4.34 7.53 2.68
C MET A 209 -5.40 6.59 2.08
N PRO A 210 -6.22 7.02 1.10
CA PRO A 210 -7.30 6.20 0.58
C PRO A 210 -6.74 4.91 -0.06
N PRO A 211 -7.55 3.85 -0.20
CA PRO A 211 -7.15 2.65 -0.91
C PRO A 211 -7.01 2.93 -2.42
N MET A 212 -5.92 3.56 -2.83
CA MET A 212 -5.64 3.92 -4.23
C MET A 212 -4.70 2.91 -4.92
N GLY A 213 -4.09 2.02 -4.15
CA GLY A 213 -3.22 0.97 -4.64
C GLY A 213 -3.94 -0.35 -4.90
N LYS A 214 -3.48 -1.10 -5.90
CA LYS A 214 -3.99 -2.42 -6.25
C LYS A 214 -2.90 -3.48 -6.19
N SER A 215 -3.11 -4.47 -5.33
CA SER A 215 -2.37 -5.73 -5.24
C SER A 215 -3.17 -6.90 -5.81
N ALA A 216 -4.38 -7.13 -5.31
CA ALA A 216 -5.25 -8.23 -5.72
C ALA A 216 -6.55 -7.72 -6.35
N TRP A 217 -7.24 -6.81 -5.67
CA TRP A 217 -8.51 -6.23 -6.07
C TRP A 217 -8.43 -4.73 -6.32
N GLY A 218 -9.22 -4.31 -7.30
CA GLY A 218 -9.53 -2.91 -7.53
C GLY A 218 -10.87 -2.80 -8.23
N ASN A 219 -11.59 -1.72 -7.94
CA ASN A 219 -12.87 -1.39 -8.52
C ASN A 219 -12.83 0.06 -9.00
N ALA A 220 -12.61 0.23 -10.31
CA ALA A 220 -12.45 1.56 -10.92
C ALA A 220 -13.74 2.39 -10.81
N ASP A 221 -14.92 1.74 -10.85
CA ASP A 221 -16.20 2.43 -10.70
C ASP A 221 -16.39 3.02 -9.30
N LEU A 222 -15.75 2.42 -8.29
CA LEU A 222 -15.74 2.91 -6.91
C LEU A 222 -14.44 3.66 -6.56
N LEU A 223 -13.51 3.82 -7.51
CA LEU A 223 -12.20 4.44 -7.28
C LEU A 223 -11.44 3.85 -6.08
N THR A 224 -11.61 2.54 -5.85
CA THR A 224 -11.16 1.86 -4.63
C THR A 224 -10.36 0.61 -4.98
N GLY A 225 -9.13 0.58 -4.49
CA GLY A 225 -8.18 -0.54 -4.52
C GLY A 225 -8.22 -1.37 -3.24
N ASP A 226 -7.12 -2.06 -2.95
CA ASP A 226 -6.95 -2.90 -1.75
C ASP A 226 -5.67 -2.63 -0.97
N VAL A 227 -4.92 -1.59 -1.37
CA VAL A 227 -3.75 -1.08 -0.68
C VAL A 227 -3.93 0.41 -0.46
N HIS A 228 -3.74 0.85 0.79
CA HIS A 228 -3.73 2.27 1.13
C HIS A 228 -2.50 2.96 0.54
N SER A 229 -2.73 4.12 -0.09
CA SER A 229 -1.64 5.01 -0.48
C SER A 229 -0.90 5.51 0.76
N HIS A 230 0.36 5.86 0.59
CA HIS A 230 1.17 6.62 1.53
C HIS A 230 1.46 8.04 1.01
N GLN A 231 0.70 8.50 0.03
CA GLN A 231 0.51 9.93 -0.25
C GLN A 231 -0.44 10.54 0.77
N PHE A 232 -0.18 11.79 1.17
CA PHE A 232 -0.98 12.47 2.22
C PHE A 232 -1.62 13.77 1.79
N SER A 233 -1.00 14.52 0.87
CA SER A 233 -1.53 15.82 0.46
C SER A 233 -2.63 15.65 -0.57
N ILE A 234 -3.74 16.36 -0.40
CA ILE A 234 -4.85 16.37 -1.35
C ILE A 234 -4.77 17.65 -2.17
N ASN A 235 -4.68 17.50 -3.50
CA ASN A 235 -4.86 18.59 -4.44
C ASN A 235 -6.36 18.83 -4.64
N THR A 236 -6.80 20.04 -4.28
CA THR A 236 -8.21 20.43 -4.26
C THR A 236 -8.69 21.05 -5.58
N ASP A 237 -7.84 21.14 -6.61
CA ASP A 237 -8.27 21.52 -7.96
C ASP A 237 -9.14 20.40 -8.56
N PRO A 238 -10.41 20.69 -8.91
CA PRO A 238 -11.32 19.72 -9.54
C PRO A 238 -10.78 19.10 -10.83
N ASN A 239 -9.84 19.77 -11.50
CA ASN A 239 -9.27 19.35 -12.79
C ASN A 239 -7.89 18.71 -12.66
N ALA A 240 -7.35 18.57 -11.44
CA ALA A 240 -6.06 17.93 -11.24
C ALA A 240 -6.10 16.45 -11.66
N PRO A 241 -5.14 15.98 -12.47
CA PRO A 241 -5.05 14.56 -12.82
C PRO A 241 -4.41 13.76 -11.67
N GLN A 242 -4.90 12.54 -11.42
CA GLN A 242 -4.27 11.62 -10.47
C GLN A 242 -3.06 10.90 -11.06
N PHE A 243 -3.04 10.72 -12.38
CA PHE A 243 -2.03 9.97 -13.10
C PHE A 243 -1.43 10.82 -14.22
N THR A 244 -0.25 10.45 -14.69
CA THR A 244 0.34 10.98 -15.92
C THR A 244 -0.57 10.73 -17.13
N GLU A 245 -0.34 11.45 -18.22
CA GLU A 245 -1.19 11.36 -19.43
C GLU A 245 -1.21 9.95 -20.05
N ASP A 246 -0.11 9.20 -19.93
CA ASP A 246 0.01 7.80 -20.33
C ASP A 246 -0.58 6.81 -19.30
N GLY A 247 -0.91 7.28 -18.09
CA GLY A 247 -1.43 6.47 -16.99
C GLY A 247 -0.41 5.51 -16.37
N GLU A 248 0.88 5.70 -16.62
CA GLU A 248 1.95 4.82 -16.14
C GLU A 248 2.51 5.24 -14.77
N SER A 249 2.29 6.49 -14.35
CA SER A 249 2.71 6.98 -13.03
C SER A 249 1.61 7.75 -12.30
N VAL A 250 1.69 7.75 -10.97
CA VAL A 250 0.83 8.52 -10.07
C VAL A 250 1.46 9.90 -9.85
N MET A 251 0.64 10.95 -9.86
CA MET A 251 1.09 12.28 -9.44
C MET A 251 1.38 12.28 -7.93
N PRO A 252 2.33 13.09 -7.41
CA PRO A 252 2.75 13.06 -6.00
C PRO A 252 1.78 13.79 -5.06
N TYR A 253 0.48 13.52 -5.22
CA TYR A 253 -0.63 14.04 -4.44
C TYR A 253 -1.89 13.23 -4.72
N LEU A 254 -2.81 13.21 -3.76
CA LEU A 254 -4.15 12.68 -3.93
C LEU A 254 -5.04 13.71 -4.61
N THR A 255 -5.96 13.26 -5.46
CA THR A 255 -7.02 14.09 -6.05
C THR A 255 -8.32 13.89 -5.30
N LEU A 256 -9.27 14.80 -5.50
CA LEU A 256 -10.63 14.69 -4.95
C LEU A 256 -11.36 13.41 -5.39
N GLN A 257 -10.97 12.82 -6.54
CA GLN A 257 -11.53 11.55 -7.01
C GLN A 257 -11.25 10.43 -5.99
N TYR A 258 -9.99 10.22 -5.63
CA TYR A 258 -9.60 9.14 -4.72
C TYR A 258 -9.75 9.52 -3.25
N ALA A 259 -9.64 10.81 -2.88
CA ALA A 259 -9.81 11.24 -1.50
C ALA A 259 -11.27 11.44 -1.06
N CYS A 260 -12.20 11.63 -2.01
CA CYS A 260 -13.59 11.96 -1.70
C CYS A 260 -14.60 11.12 -2.50
N GLN A 261 -14.47 11.04 -3.84
CA GLN A 261 -15.46 10.33 -4.67
C GLN A 261 -15.47 8.82 -4.43
N HIS A 262 -14.40 8.22 -3.92
CA HIS A 262 -14.40 6.80 -3.51
C HIS A 262 -15.50 6.48 -2.48
N CYS A 263 -15.91 7.46 -1.67
CA CYS A 263 -17.06 7.40 -0.77
C CYS A 263 -18.30 8.10 -1.37
N HIS A 264 -18.11 9.27 -1.97
CA HIS A 264 -19.17 10.09 -2.57
C HIS A 264 -19.47 9.69 -4.02
N ASN A 265 -19.65 8.38 -4.26
CA ASN A 265 -19.92 7.79 -5.59
C ASN A 265 -21.40 7.47 -5.85
N GLY A 266 -22.29 7.71 -4.88
CA GLY A 266 -23.71 7.36 -4.98
C GLY A 266 -24.05 5.92 -4.58
N VAL A 267 -23.03 5.10 -4.28
CA VAL A 267 -23.15 3.72 -3.78
C VAL A 267 -22.91 3.70 -2.27
N THR A 268 -21.76 4.18 -1.82
CA THR A 268 -21.40 4.22 -0.39
C THR A 268 -22.10 5.39 0.31
N TYR A 269 -21.97 6.59 -0.25
CA TYR A 269 -22.66 7.80 0.19
C TYR A 269 -23.21 8.58 -1.01
N SER A 270 -23.97 9.64 -0.74
CA SER A 270 -24.53 10.50 -1.79
C SER A 270 -23.44 10.98 -2.75
N ALA A 271 -23.70 10.82 -4.05
CA ALA A 271 -22.80 11.27 -5.11
C ALA A 271 -22.56 12.78 -5.03
N GLN A 272 -21.30 13.20 -5.22
CA GLN A 272 -20.91 14.61 -5.29
C GLN A 272 -20.00 14.83 -6.50
N ASP A 273 -20.20 15.93 -7.22
CA ASP A 273 -19.30 16.34 -8.31
C ASP A 273 -18.00 16.98 -7.78
N LEU A 274 -16.97 17.01 -8.62
CA LEU A 274 -15.63 17.47 -8.23
C LEU A 274 -15.58 18.96 -7.90
N GLU A 275 -16.44 19.79 -8.50
CA GLU A 275 -16.51 21.23 -8.18
C GLU A 275 -17.04 21.43 -6.76
N THR A 276 -18.12 20.73 -6.41
CA THR A 276 -18.69 20.74 -5.06
C THR A 276 -17.70 20.21 -4.03
N LEU A 277 -17.00 19.12 -4.34
CA LEU A 277 -15.97 18.55 -3.47
C LEU A 277 -14.77 19.48 -3.32
N GLY A 278 -14.33 20.13 -4.39
CA GLY A 278 -13.22 21.08 -4.36
C GLY A 278 -13.55 22.30 -3.51
N ALA A 279 -14.75 22.85 -3.65
CA ALA A 279 -15.22 23.95 -2.81
C ALA A 279 -15.32 23.54 -1.32
N ALA A 280 -15.74 22.29 -1.03
CA ALA A 280 -15.80 21.78 0.33
C ALA A 280 -14.41 21.47 0.93
N ALA A 281 -13.44 21.09 0.10
CA ALA A 281 -12.09 20.76 0.52
C ALA A 281 -11.19 21.99 0.71
N GLN A 282 -11.54 23.13 0.09
CA GLN A 282 -10.87 24.40 0.34
C GLN A 282 -11.00 24.77 1.81
N ASP A 283 -9.85 25.07 2.45
CA ASP A 283 -9.79 25.48 3.84
C ASP A 283 -10.43 24.47 4.82
N TYR A 284 -10.49 23.18 4.44
CA TYR A 284 -11.15 22.13 5.22
C TYR A 284 -10.64 22.03 6.67
N HIS A 285 -9.36 22.32 6.87
CA HIS A 285 -8.70 22.34 8.18
C HIS A 285 -8.40 23.75 8.70
N SER A 286 -9.04 24.79 8.15
CA SER A 286 -8.88 26.17 8.59
C SER A 286 -9.88 26.52 9.70
N ALA A 287 -9.50 27.47 10.57
CA ALA A 287 -10.30 27.80 11.73
C ALA A 287 -11.55 28.54 11.27
N PRO A 288 -12.74 28.25 11.85
CA PRO A 288 -13.91 29.07 11.55
C PRO A 288 -13.58 30.54 11.91
N PRO A 289 -14.06 31.51 11.12
CA PRO A 289 -13.87 32.91 11.45
C PRO A 289 -14.41 33.18 12.87
N PRO A 290 -13.76 34.07 13.64
CA PRO A 290 -14.27 34.42 14.96
C PRO A 290 -15.73 34.88 14.84
N PRO A 291 -16.59 34.59 15.82
CA PRO A 291 -17.97 35.06 15.79
C PRO A 291 -17.97 36.57 15.58
N GLU A 292 -18.77 37.05 14.63
CA GLU A 292 -18.96 38.49 14.43
C GLU A 292 -19.31 39.10 15.79
N GLU A 293 -18.54 40.09 16.23
CA GLU A 293 -18.90 40.87 17.42
C GLU A 293 -20.30 41.43 17.17
N GLU A 294 -21.30 40.91 17.88
CA GLU A 294 -22.59 41.58 17.97
C GLU A 294 -22.27 43.00 18.44
N SER A 295 -22.47 43.97 17.54
CA SER A 295 -22.36 45.38 17.89
C SER A 295 -23.30 45.61 19.06
N ALA A 296 -22.71 45.83 20.24
CA ALA A 296 -23.48 46.07 21.45
C ALA A 296 -24.43 47.26 21.22
N PRO A 297 -25.72 47.13 21.61
CA PRO A 297 -26.73 48.16 21.39
C PRO A 297 -26.44 49.47 22.13
#